data_AF-A0AAW1WDB5-F1
#
_entry.id   AF-A0AAW1WDB5-F1
#
_cell.length_a   1.000
_cell.length_b   1.000
_cell.length_c   1.000
_cell.angle_alpha   90.00
_cell.angle_beta   90.00
_cell.angle_gamma   90.00
#
_symmetry.space_group_name_H-M   'P 1'
#
loop_
_entity.id
_entity.type
_entity.pdbx_description
1 polymer ?
#
loop_
_entity_poly.entity_id
_entity_poly.type
_entity_poly.pdbx_seq_one_letter_code
_entity_poly.pdbx_strand_id
1 'polypeptide(L)'
;MALSIRNALMLITVVLLILLPGSMGSIKRKRIHVTIKNDMSMDLALHCKSKDDDLGLQILQPQGDFKFTFWPNVWGTTLYFCTFGWQDQTQDFDIFVQRRDTTKCSECVWSIIHTGPCRFNSKTGQYDICYPWKNSLSSLSP
;
A
#
# COMPACT_ATOMS: atom_id res chain seq x y z
N MET A 1 -31.73 8.11 -48.78
CA MET A 1 -30.37 8.69 -48.83
C MET A 1 -29.82 9.08 -47.45
N ALA A 2 -30.61 9.70 -46.56
CA ALA A 2 -30.16 10.11 -45.22
C ALA A 2 -29.72 8.96 -44.27
N LEU A 3 -30.31 7.76 -44.38
CA LEU A 3 -29.96 6.60 -43.53
C LEU A 3 -28.57 6.03 -43.86
N SER A 4 -28.19 6.05 -45.13
CA SER A 4 -26.84 5.66 -45.59
C SER A 4 -25.77 6.64 -45.12
N ILE A 5 -26.07 7.95 -45.16
CA ILE A 5 -25.18 9.01 -44.69
C ILE A 5 -24.96 8.92 -43.17
N ARG A 6 -26.00 8.62 -42.39
CA ARG A 6 -25.89 8.38 -40.93
C ARG A 6 -25.00 7.19 -40.60
N ASN A 7 -25.18 6.07 -41.31
CA ASN A 7 -24.36 4.88 -41.10
C ASN A 7 -22.89 5.12 -41.50
N ALA A 8 -22.66 5.85 -42.60
CA ALA A 8 -21.33 6.26 -43.01
C ALA A 8 -20.67 7.20 -42.00
N LEU A 9 -21.41 8.19 -41.47
CA LEU A 9 -20.93 9.09 -40.42
C LEU A 9 -20.54 8.32 -39.14
N MET A 10 -21.36 7.37 -38.70
CA MET A 10 -21.05 6.53 -37.54
C MET A 10 -19.78 5.70 -37.77
N LEU A 11 -19.64 5.08 -38.94
CA LEU A 11 -18.44 4.31 -39.30
C LEU A 11 -17.18 5.19 -39.35
N ILE A 12 -17.28 6.39 -39.92
CA ILE A 12 -16.17 7.35 -39.98
C ILE A 12 -15.74 7.78 -38.56
N THR A 13 -16.69 8.03 -37.65
CA THR A 13 -16.35 8.37 -36.26
C THR A 13 -15.65 7.24 -35.53
N VAL A 14 -16.06 5.98 -35.73
CA VAL A 14 -15.42 4.80 -35.13
C VAL A 14 -14.02 4.60 -35.69
N VAL A 15 -13.83 4.76 -37.01
CA VAL A 15 -12.51 4.63 -37.66
C VAL A 15 -11.57 5.74 -37.19
N LEU A 16 -12.04 6.99 -37.05
CA LEU A 16 -11.21 8.08 -36.50
C LEU A 16 -10.74 7.78 -35.08
N LEU A 17 -11.60 7.22 -34.21
CA LEU A 17 -11.23 6.85 -32.84
C LEU A 17 -10.18 5.73 -32.78
N ILE A 18 -10.15 4.82 -33.76
CA ILE A 18 -9.15 3.75 -33.89
C ILE A 18 -7.82 4.28 -34.45
N LEU A 19 -7.87 5.26 -35.35
CA LEU A 19 -6.70 5.87 -36.00
C LEU A 19 -5.99 6.92 -35.15
N LEU A 20 -6.62 7.42 -34.08
CA LEU A 20 -5.91 8.19 -33.08
C LEU A 20 -4.90 7.24 -32.41
N PRO A 21 -3.57 7.47 -32.54
CA PRO A 21 -2.62 6.73 -31.73
C PRO A 21 -2.91 7.11 -30.27
N GLY A 22 -3.60 6.21 -29.56
CA GLY A 22 -3.71 6.30 -28.13
C GLY A 22 -2.30 6.25 -27.60
N SER A 23 -1.77 7.40 -27.15
CA SER A 23 -0.57 7.44 -26.36
C SER A 23 -0.91 6.79 -25.02
N MET A 24 -0.93 5.45 -25.00
CA MET A 24 -0.82 4.69 -23.77
C MET A 24 0.56 5.01 -23.24
N GLY A 25 0.67 6.12 -22.53
CA GLY A 25 1.80 6.41 -21.68
C GLY A 25 1.94 5.22 -20.75
N SER A 26 2.97 4.40 -20.98
CA SER A 26 3.26 3.26 -20.14
C SER A 26 3.43 3.78 -18.72
N ILE A 27 2.42 3.56 -17.87
CA ILE A 27 2.52 3.86 -16.44
C ILE A 27 3.64 2.96 -15.93
N LYS A 28 4.85 3.52 -15.81
CA LYS A 28 5.98 2.84 -15.19
C LYS A 28 5.65 2.65 -13.72
N ARG A 29 5.08 1.49 -13.39
CA ARG A 29 4.86 1.08 -12.00
C ARG A 29 6.22 1.05 -11.32
N LYS A 30 6.30 1.58 -10.10
CA LYS A 30 7.48 1.41 -9.25
C LYS A 30 7.24 0.22 -8.34
N ARG A 31 8.25 -0.63 -8.21
CA ARG A 31 8.26 -1.70 -7.22
C ARG A 31 8.34 -1.06 -5.83
N ILE A 32 7.53 -1.55 -4.89
CA ILE A 32 7.51 -1.09 -3.52
C ILE A 32 8.16 -2.14 -2.63
N HIS A 33 9.04 -1.67 -1.76
CA HIS A 33 9.75 -2.46 -0.77
C HIS A 33 9.27 -2.01 0.62
N VAL A 34 8.75 -2.94 1.41
CA VAL A 34 8.31 -2.68 2.78
C VAL A 34 9.26 -3.40 3.71
N THR A 35 9.79 -2.66 4.70
CA THR A 35 10.56 -3.22 5.82
C THR A 35 9.85 -2.87 7.11
N ILE A 36 9.54 -3.86 7.92
CA ILE A 36 8.94 -3.71 9.25
C ILE A 36 9.98 -4.12 10.28
N LYS A 37 10.36 -3.21 11.17
CA LYS A 37 11.34 -3.44 12.23
C LYS A 37 10.65 -3.51 13.57
N ASN A 38 11.07 -4.45 14.40
CA ASN A 38 10.67 -4.52 15.79
C ASN A 38 11.61 -3.68 16.64
N ASP A 39 11.16 -2.50 17.07
CA ASP A 39 11.91 -1.60 17.95
C ASP A 39 11.38 -1.65 19.40
N MET A 40 10.73 -2.77 19.74
CA MET A 40 10.36 -3.10 21.10
C MET A 40 11.40 -4.04 21.72
N SER A 41 11.38 -4.17 23.05
CA SER A 41 12.27 -5.04 23.80
C SER A 41 11.80 -6.50 23.90
N MET A 42 10.79 -6.89 23.11
CA MET A 42 10.16 -8.22 23.14
C MET A 42 9.82 -8.71 21.74
N ASP A 43 9.52 -10.00 21.61
CA ASP A 43 9.11 -10.59 20.35
C ASP A 43 7.80 -9.97 19.85
N LEU A 44 7.79 -9.67 18.56
CA LEU A 44 6.64 -9.13 17.83
C LEU A 44 6.18 -10.14 16.80
N ALA A 45 5.00 -10.71 17.01
CA ALA A 45 4.29 -11.48 16.00
C ALA A 45 3.60 -10.51 15.03
N LEU A 46 3.66 -10.78 13.73
CA LEU A 46 2.92 -10.02 12.74
C LEU A 46 2.40 -10.93 11.62
N HIS A 47 1.17 -10.66 11.18
CA HIS A 47 0.57 -11.32 10.03
C HIS A 47 0.09 -10.24 9.07
N CYS A 48 0.74 -10.14 7.91
CA CYS A 48 0.42 -9.17 6.89
C CYS A 48 -0.22 -9.84 5.67
N LYS A 49 -1.22 -9.18 5.07
CA LYS A 49 -1.82 -9.63 3.82
C LYS A 49 -2.40 -8.48 3.01
N SER A 50 -2.56 -8.71 1.72
CA SER A 50 -3.38 -7.89 0.82
C SER A 50 -4.71 -8.59 0.56
N LYS A 51 -5.48 -8.08 -0.41
CA LYS A 51 -6.65 -8.82 -0.92
C LYS A 51 -6.24 -10.13 -1.60
N ASP A 52 -5.08 -10.14 -2.27
CA ASP A 52 -4.69 -11.17 -3.22
C ASP A 52 -3.55 -12.06 -2.70
N ASP A 53 -2.75 -11.57 -1.73
CA ASP A 53 -1.57 -12.24 -1.20
C ASP A 53 -1.60 -12.30 0.32
N ASP A 54 -1.38 -13.49 0.88
CA ASP A 54 -1.14 -13.69 2.31
C ASP A 54 0.37 -13.93 2.54
N LEU A 55 1.01 -13.11 3.38
CA LEU A 55 2.45 -13.20 3.67
C LEU A 55 2.76 -14.11 4.87
N GLY A 56 1.72 -14.66 5.50
CA GLY A 56 1.81 -15.54 6.65
C GLY A 56 2.17 -14.83 7.96
N LEU A 57 2.28 -15.64 9.01
CA LEU A 57 2.72 -15.22 10.33
C LEU A 57 4.25 -15.17 10.38
N GLN A 58 4.78 -14.08 10.91
CA GLN A 58 6.21 -13.87 11.16
C GLN A 58 6.40 -13.51 12.63
N ILE A 59 7.50 -13.95 13.24
CA ILE A 59 7.87 -13.59 14.61
C ILE A 59 9.22 -12.87 14.54
N LEU A 60 9.23 -11.62 14.96
CA LEU A 60 10.43 -10.78 14.98
C LEU A 60 10.94 -10.67 16.41
N GLN A 61 12.16 -11.14 16.64
CA GLN A 61 12.91 -10.84 17.86
C GLN A 61 13.16 -9.33 17.98
N PRO A 62 13.53 -8.81 19.18
CA PRO A 62 13.94 -7.42 19.32
C PRO A 62 15.01 -7.05 18.29
N GLN A 63 14.85 -5.90 17.62
CA GLN A 63 15.70 -5.42 16.53
C GLN A 63 15.65 -6.25 15.23
N GLY A 64 14.85 -7.31 15.19
CA GLY A 64 14.58 -8.09 13.99
C GLY A 64 13.69 -7.34 12.99
N ASP A 65 13.72 -7.79 11.74
CA ASP A 65 12.93 -7.18 10.68
C ASP A 65 12.31 -8.18 9.71
N PHE A 66 11.14 -7.82 9.18
CA PHE A 66 10.44 -8.53 8.11
C PHE A 66 10.39 -7.66 6.86
N LYS A 67 10.70 -8.25 5.71
CA LYS A 67 10.73 -7.56 4.42
C LYS A 67 9.87 -8.26 3.39
N PHE A 68 9.14 -7.48 2.61
CA PHE A 68 8.44 -7.98 1.43
C PHE A 68 8.37 -6.92 0.34
N THR A 69 8.03 -7.34 -0.87
CA THR A 69 8.11 -6.50 -2.06
C THR A 69 7.00 -6.86 -3.03
N PHE A 70 6.39 -5.85 -3.64
CA PHE A 70 5.27 -6.04 -4.57
C PHE A 70 5.19 -4.93 -5.61
N TRP A 71 4.32 -5.13 -6.59
CA TRP A 71 3.98 -4.12 -7.59
C TRP A 71 2.57 -3.58 -7.30
N PRO A 72 2.41 -2.26 -7.07
CA PRO A 72 1.09 -1.68 -6.91
C PRO A 72 0.24 -1.87 -8.17
N ASN A 73 -1.07 -2.03 -7.99
CA ASN A 73 -2.00 -2.14 -9.10
C ASN A 73 -2.19 -0.77 -9.78
N VAL A 74 -2.66 -0.79 -11.04
CA VAL A 74 -2.88 0.45 -11.82
C VAL A 74 -4.09 1.24 -11.36
N TRP A 75 -5.01 0.62 -10.62
CA TRP A 75 -6.22 1.27 -10.14
C TRP A 75 -5.99 2.11 -8.87
N GLY A 76 -4.79 2.10 -8.30
CA GLY A 76 -4.48 2.92 -7.13
C GLY A 76 -5.05 2.37 -5.82
N THR A 77 -5.37 1.07 -5.77
CA THR A 77 -6.12 0.44 -4.67
C THR A 77 -5.31 -0.60 -3.89
N THR A 78 -4.02 -0.78 -4.17
CA THR A 78 -3.19 -1.74 -3.42
C THR A 78 -3.13 -1.37 -1.94
N LEU A 79 -3.40 -2.37 -1.10
CA LEU A 79 -3.45 -2.27 0.34
C LEU A 79 -2.77 -3.52 0.92
N TYR A 80 -1.86 -3.33 1.87
CA TYR A 80 -1.43 -4.37 2.79
C TYR A 80 -1.79 -3.93 4.20
N PHE A 81 -2.52 -4.79 4.90
CA PHE A 81 -2.90 -4.62 6.29
C PHE A 81 -2.25 -5.72 7.11
N CYS A 82 -1.85 -5.36 8.33
CA CYS A 82 -1.14 -6.25 9.23
C CYS A 82 -1.80 -6.20 10.61
N THR A 83 -1.87 -7.38 11.22
CA THR A 83 -2.15 -7.55 12.64
C THR A 83 -0.85 -7.81 13.35
N PHE A 84 -0.61 -7.07 14.43
CA PHE A 84 0.58 -7.15 15.27
C PHE A 84 0.19 -7.67 16.65
N GLY A 85 0.95 -8.64 17.15
CA GLY A 85 0.74 -9.25 18.46
C GLY A 85 2.02 -9.21 19.29
N TRP A 86 1.91 -8.76 20.54
CA TRP A 86 2.96 -8.88 21.53
C TRP A 86 2.31 -9.03 22.91
N GLN A 87 2.82 -9.95 23.71
CA GLN A 87 2.18 -10.35 24.97
C GLN A 87 0.68 -10.66 24.76
N ASP A 88 -0.20 -9.90 25.41
CA ASP A 88 -1.67 -10.02 25.32
C ASP A 88 -2.31 -8.88 24.50
N GLN A 89 -1.50 -8.10 23.79
CA GLN A 89 -1.97 -7.01 22.94
C GLN A 89 -2.07 -7.46 21.49
N THR A 90 -3.14 -7.04 20.82
CA THR A 90 -3.32 -7.20 19.38
C THR A 90 -3.71 -5.87 18.77
N GLN A 91 -2.93 -5.40 17.80
CA GLN A 91 -3.14 -4.11 17.15
C GLN A 91 -3.11 -4.24 15.63
N ASP A 92 -3.99 -3.50 14.97
CA ASP A 92 -4.09 -3.51 13.51
C ASP A 92 -3.56 -2.22 12.90
N PHE A 93 -2.92 -2.36 11.74
CA PHE A 93 -2.48 -1.22 10.93
C PHE A 93 -2.40 -1.53 9.44
N ASP A 94 -2.68 -0.53 8.61
CA ASP A 94 -2.42 -0.59 7.17
C ASP A 94 -0.97 -0.21 6.90
N ILE A 95 -0.09 -1.21 6.84
CA ILE A 95 1.35 -1.00 6.65
C ILE A 95 1.66 -0.38 5.28
N PHE A 96 0.79 -0.59 4.29
CA PHE A 96 0.87 0.08 3.01
C PHE A 96 -0.52 0.43 2.47
N VAL A 97 -0.73 1.71 2.15
CA VAL A 97 -1.90 2.22 1.44
C VAL A 97 -1.41 2.97 0.22
N GLN A 98 -1.71 2.49 -0.99
CA GLN A 98 -1.13 3.02 -2.22
C GLN A 98 -1.28 4.55 -2.35
N ARG A 99 -2.47 5.08 -2.03
CA ARG A 99 -2.76 6.53 -2.05
C ARG A 99 -1.95 7.34 -1.03
N ARG A 100 -1.67 6.78 0.14
CA ARG A 100 -0.88 7.41 1.21
C ARG A 100 0.62 7.36 0.88
N ASP A 101 1.08 6.26 0.30
CA ASP A 101 2.50 5.87 0.38
C ASP A 101 3.26 5.96 -0.94
N THR A 102 2.62 5.71 -2.09
CA THR A 102 3.36 5.55 -3.37
C THR A 102 4.10 6.82 -3.82
N THR A 103 3.62 8.00 -3.42
CA THR A 103 4.29 9.28 -3.70
C THR A 103 5.32 9.66 -2.64
N LYS A 104 5.38 8.93 -1.53
CA LYS A 104 6.18 9.24 -0.34
C LYS A 104 7.36 8.27 -0.17
N CYS A 105 7.18 7.00 -0.52
CA CYS A 105 8.22 5.98 -0.42
C CYS A 105 8.13 4.93 -1.54
N SER A 106 9.27 4.58 -2.11
CA SER A 106 9.49 3.27 -2.77
C SER A 106 10.11 2.26 -1.80
N GLU A 107 10.90 2.76 -0.86
CA GLU A 107 11.43 2.05 0.32
C GLU A 107 10.66 2.52 1.55
N CYS A 108 9.62 1.78 1.94
CA CYS A 108 8.78 2.12 3.08
C CYS A 108 9.28 1.35 4.31
N VAL A 109 10.08 2.02 5.14
CA VAL A 109 10.66 1.44 6.36
C VAL A 109 9.85 1.88 7.57
N TRP A 110 9.34 0.92 8.33
CA TRP A 110 8.52 1.12 9.51
C TRP A 110 9.25 0.61 10.76
N SER A 111 9.26 1.43 11.81
CA SER A 111 9.60 1.01 13.17
C SER A 111 8.30 0.77 13.94
N ILE A 112 8.17 -0.40 14.54
CA ILE A 112 7.03 -0.75 15.39
C ILE A 112 7.43 -0.53 16.84
N ILE A 113 6.68 0.36 17.49
CA ILE A 113 6.78 0.67 18.92
C ILE A 113 5.40 0.57 19.57
N HIS A 114 5.33 0.59 20.91
CA HIS A 114 4.08 0.41 21.64
C HIS A 114 2.94 1.36 21.24
N THR A 115 3.25 2.64 20.96
CA THR A 115 2.25 3.66 20.66
C THR A 115 1.71 3.58 19.22
N GLY A 116 2.43 2.92 18.32
CA GLY A 116 2.06 2.87 16.92
C GLY A 116 3.25 2.61 15.99
N PRO A 117 2.97 2.38 14.71
CA PRO A 117 3.99 2.32 13.68
C PRO A 117 4.48 3.72 13.29
N CYS A 118 5.80 3.89 13.24
CA CYS A 118 6.45 5.11 12.77
C CYS A 118 7.25 4.83 11.49
N ARG A 119 7.01 5.61 10.43
CA ARG A 119 7.72 5.47 9.16
C ARG A 119 8.98 6.32 9.14
N PHE A 120 10.04 5.78 8.56
CA PHE A 120 11.26 6.52 8.28
C PHE A 120 11.01 7.66 7.30
N ASN A 121 11.51 8.83 7.64
CA ASN A 121 11.44 10.04 6.86
C ASN A 121 12.82 10.38 6.32
N SER A 122 13.02 10.19 5.01
CA SER A 122 14.30 10.46 4.35
C SER A 122 14.72 11.93 4.39
N LYS A 123 13.80 12.86 4.67
CA LYS A 123 14.12 14.28 4.78
C LYS A 123 14.76 14.64 6.12
N THR A 124 14.33 13.99 7.20
CA THR A 124 14.80 14.26 8.57
C THR A 124 15.78 13.21 9.08
N GLY A 125 15.84 12.04 8.41
CA GLY A 125 16.65 10.90 8.82
C GLY A 125 16.11 10.16 10.04
N GLN A 126 14.83 10.34 10.39
CA GLN A 126 14.23 9.83 11.63
C GLN A 126 12.92 9.08 11.37
N TYR A 127 12.46 8.30 12.34
CA TYR A 127 11.13 7.65 12.32
C TYR A 127 10.08 8.59 12.94
N ASP A 128 9.82 9.72 12.29
CA ASP A 128 8.96 10.80 12.83
C ASP A 128 7.56 10.89 12.19
N ILE A 129 7.25 10.01 11.22
CA ILE A 129 5.91 9.92 10.62
C ILE A 129 5.15 8.79 11.29
N CYS A 130 4.58 9.06 12.46
CA CYS A 130 3.88 8.08 13.29
C CYS A 130 2.36 8.11 13.10
N TYR A 131 1.74 6.95 13.25
CA TYR A 131 0.29 6.78 13.17
C TYR A 131 -0.21 6.04 14.41
N PRO A 132 -1.43 6.32 14.89
CA PRO A 132 -2.04 5.49 15.92
C PRO A 132 -2.41 4.12 15.34
N TRP A 133 -2.51 3.14 16.23
CA TRP A 133 -3.17 1.86 15.91
C TRP A 133 -4.62 2.08 15.49
N LYS A 134 -5.17 1.17 14.68
CA LYS A 134 -6.59 1.26 14.27
C LYS A 134 -7.53 1.00 15.44
N ASN A 135 -7.20 0.03 16.29
CA ASN A 135 -8.10 -0.45 17.32
C ASN A 135 -8.19 0.52 18.52
N SER A 136 -7.21 1.42 18.68
CA SER A 136 -7.29 2.53 19.63
C SER A 136 -8.27 3.62 19.21
N LEU A 137 -8.66 3.68 17.92
CA LEU A 137 -9.69 4.58 17.42
C LEU A 137 -11.11 3.99 17.60
N SER A 138 -11.25 2.67 17.56
CA SER A 138 -12.55 2.01 17.83
C SER A 138 -12.97 2.11 19.29
N SER A 139 -12.03 2.15 20.26
CA SER A 139 -12.35 2.41 21.68
C SER A 139 -12.80 3.84 21.97
N LEU A 140 -12.69 4.75 20.99
CA LEU A 140 -13.11 6.14 21.08
C LEU A 140 -14.40 6.41 20.27
N SER A 141 -15.00 5.38 19.68
CA SER A 141 -16.29 5.46 18.98
C SER A 141 -17.41 5.02 19.94
N PRO A 142 -18.34 5.90 20.36
CA PRO A 142 -19.50 5.49 21.16
C PRO A 142 -20.48 4.60 20.38
#